data_AF-S0KGC6-F1
#
_entry.id   AF-S0KGC6-F1
#
_cell.length_a   1.000
_cell.length_b   1.000
_cell.length_c   1.000
_cell.angle_alpha   90.00
_cell.angle_beta   90.00
_cell.angle_gamma   90.00
#
_symmetry.space_group_name_H-M   'P 1'
#
loop_
_entity.id
_entity.type
_entity.pdbx_description
1 polymer ?
#
loop_
_entity_poly.entity_id
_entity_poly.type
_entity_poly.pdbx_seq_one_letter_code
_entity_poly.pdbx_strand_id
1 'polypeptide(L)' 'MRKKIVAVVNDQTESIVAVLEGHHYYFPFSGVPSKYIEETNRYGEIGECSMIKIDYFGFARYISTENYSLVYEEVAEA' A
#
# COMPACT_ATOMS: atom_id res chain seq x y z
N MET A 1 -6.10 -9.49 15.87
CA MET A 1 -6.54 -9.08 14.51
C MET A 1 -5.34 -8.57 13.74
N ARG A 2 -4.93 -9.32 12.70
CA ARG A 2 -3.82 -8.94 11.82
C ARG A 2 -4.38 -8.15 10.64
N LYS A 3 -3.87 -6.95 10.42
CA LYS A 3 -4.20 -6.13 9.24
C LYS A 3 -3.16 -6.39 8.16
N LYS A 4 -3.61 -6.65 6.94
CA LYS A 4 -2.75 -6.87 5.77
C LYS A 4 -2.96 -5.73 4.78
N ILE A 5 -1.89 -5.09 4.34
CA ILE A 5 -1.98 -4.04 3.31
C ILE A 5 -2.27 -4.72 1.98
N VAL A 6 -3.32 -4.28 1.28
CA VAL A 6 -3.77 -4.86 0.01
C VAL A 6 -3.72 -3.89 -1.15
N ALA A 7 -3.73 -2.58 -0.88
CA ALA A 7 -3.58 -1.57 -1.92
C ALA A 7 -2.98 -0.28 -1.37
N VAL A 8 -2.43 0.52 -2.27
CA VAL A 8 -1.98 1.88 -1.99
C VAL A 8 -2.63 2.85 -2.97
N VAL A 9 -3.18 3.93 -2.44
CA VAL A 9 -3.91 4.97 -3.18
C VAL A 9 -3.10 6.25 -3.14
N ASN A 10 -3.01 6.94 -4.27
CA ASN A 10 -2.47 8.30 -4.30
C ASN A 10 -3.58 9.27 -3.92
N ASP A 11 -3.36 10.08 -2.88
CA ASP A 11 -4.40 10.94 -2.31
C ASP A 11 -4.74 12.14 -3.21
N GLN A 12 -3.84 12.54 -4.10
CA GLN A 12 -4.07 13.65 -5.03
C GLN A 12 -4.87 13.24 -6.26
N THR A 13 -4.64 12.02 -6.76
CA THR A 13 -5.29 11.52 -7.98
C THR A 13 -6.44 10.55 -7.70
N GLU A 14 -6.66 10.20 -6.42
CA GLU A 14 -7.63 9.21 -5.96
C GLU A 14 -7.53 7.85 -6.69
N SER A 15 -6.37 7.56 -7.25
CA SER A 15 -6.12 6.38 -8.08
C SER A 15 -5.29 5.36 -7.33
N ILE A 16 -5.59 4.07 -7.55
CA ILE A 16 -4.78 2.98 -7.02
C ILE A 16 -3.44 2.94 -7.79
N VAL A 17 -2.35 3.08 -7.04
CA VAL A 17 -0.98 3.00 -7.58
C VAL A 17 -0.33 1.64 -7.39
N ALA A 18 -0.89 0.83 -6.49
CA ALA A 18 -0.42 -0.51 -6.17
C ALA A 18 -1.57 -1.35 -5.63
N VAL A 19 -1.64 -2.61 -6.06
CA VAL A 19 -2.60 -3.59 -5.52
C VAL A 19 -1.91 -4.93 -5.41
N LEU A 20 -2.10 -5.59 -4.28
CA LEU A 20 -1.52 -6.91 -4.04
C LEU A 20 -2.12 -7.93 -5.01
N GLU A 21 -1.27 -8.69 -5.68
CA GLU A 21 -1.68 -9.74 -6.62
C GLU A 21 -2.79 -10.63 -6.02
N GLY A 22 -3.81 -10.94 -6.81
CA GLY A 22 -4.97 -11.73 -6.40
C GLY A 22 -6.12 -10.95 -5.74
N HIS A 23 -5.97 -9.64 -5.49
CA HIS A 23 -7.07 -8.82 -4.97
C HIS A 23 -7.83 -8.13 -6.11
N HIS A 24 -9.15 -8.21 -6.07
CA HIS A 24 -10.02 -7.52 -7.01
C HIS A 24 -10.20 -6.06 -6.60
N TYR A 25 -10.28 -5.16 -7.59
CA TYR A 25 -10.51 -3.74 -7.38
C TYR A 25 -11.51 -3.20 -8.41
N TYR A 26 -12.31 -2.22 -8.00
CA TYR A 26 -13.30 -1.55 -8.85
C TYR A 26 -12.97 -0.07 -9.11
N PHE A 27 -11.87 0.42 -8.53
CA PHE A 27 -11.42 1.81 -8.67
C PHE A 27 -10.49 1.98 -9.88
N PRO A 28 -10.34 3.22 -10.39
CA PRO A 28 -9.35 3.54 -11.40
C PRO A 28 -7.95 3.10 -10.96
N PHE A 29 -7.33 2.27 -11.78
CA PHE A 29 -6.00 1.71 -11.53
C PHE A 29 -5.02 2.23 -12.56
N SER A 30 -4.02 2.97 -12.09
CA SER A 30 -2.90 3.47 -12.88
C SER A 30 -1.57 2.84 -12.48
N GLY A 31 -1.61 1.88 -11.54
CA GLY A 31 -0.47 1.20 -10.98
C GLY A 31 -0.05 -0.08 -11.70
N VAL A 32 0.77 -0.86 -11.01
CA VAL A 32 1.19 -2.20 -11.41
C VAL A 32 0.77 -3.21 -10.33
N PRO A 33 0.35 -4.44 -10.67
CA PRO A 33 0.11 -5.47 -9.66
C PRO A 33 1.40 -5.74 -8.88
N SER A 34 1.29 -5.76 -7.55
CA SER A 34 2.41 -5.89 -6.62
C SER A 34 2.45 -7.28 -6.03
N LYS A 35 3.65 -7.87 -5.94
CA LYS A 35 3.84 -9.14 -5.22
C LYS A 35 3.85 -8.93 -3.71
N TYR A 36 4.28 -7.76 -3.27
CA TYR A 36 4.46 -7.44 -1.87
C TYR A 36 4.26 -5.95 -1.62
N ILE A 37 3.57 -5.63 -0.52
CA ILE A 37 3.36 -4.28 -0.01
C ILE A 37 3.64 -4.34 1.50
N GLU A 38 4.60 -3.56 1.98
CA GLU A 38 5.02 -3.58 3.38
C GLU A 38 5.33 -2.18 3.90
N GLU A 39 4.97 -1.96 5.16
CA GLU A 39 5.38 -0.81 5.95
C GLU A 39 6.77 -1.09 6.54
N THR A 40 7.76 -0.26 6.19
CA THR A 40 9.17 -0.50 6.54
C THR A 40 9.62 0.30 7.75
N ASN A 41 9.41 1.62 7.74
CA ASN A 41 9.82 2.53 8.79
C ASN A 41 8.73 3.54 9.09
N ARG A 42 8.54 3.88 10.36
CA ARG A 42 7.69 5.00 10.81
C ARG A 42 8.54 6.22 11.12
N TYR A 43 8.02 7.41 10.83
CA TYR A 43 8.71 8.68 11.06
C TYR A 43 7.70 9.83 11.27
N GLY A 44 8.20 11.02 11.63
CA GLY A 44 7.39 12.19 12.00
C GLY A 44 7.24 12.35 13.52
N GLU A 45 6.65 13.47 13.98
CA GLU A 45 6.64 13.86 15.40
C GLU A 45 6.05 12.77 16.32
N ILE A 46 5.17 11.90 15.82
CA ILE A 46 4.62 10.76 16.57
C ILE A 46 4.49 9.50 15.69
N GLY A 47 5.35 9.34 14.68
CA GLY A 47 5.25 8.21 13.74
C GLY A 47 3.98 8.28 12.87
N GLU A 48 3.50 9.50 12.59
CA GLU A 48 2.31 9.76 11.79
C GLU A 48 2.47 9.30 10.34
N CYS A 49 3.73 9.24 9.88
CA CYS A 49 4.07 8.87 8.52
C CYS A 49 4.85 7.56 8.49
N SER A 50 4.68 6.82 7.41
CA SER A 50 5.38 5.55 7.19
C SER A 50 5.94 5.47 5.78
N MET A 51 7.08 4.79 5.65
CA MET A 51 7.66 4.45 4.37
C MET A 51 7.17 3.07 3.94
N ILE A 52 6.58 3.01 2.76
CA ILE A 52 5.95 1.82 2.20
C ILE A 52 6.81 1.32 1.06
N LYS A 53 7.26 0.06 1.19
CA LYS A 53 7.95 -0.67 0.14
C LYS A 53 6.92 -1.42 -0.68
N ILE A 54 7.03 -1.26 -1.99
CA ILE A 54 6.18 -1.98 -2.94
C ILE A 54 7.06 -2.66 -3.98
N ASP A 55 6.93 -3.98 -4.08
CA ASP A 55 7.72 -4.79 -5.00
C ASP A 55 6.92 -5.13 -6.26
N TYR A 56 7.48 -4.79 -7.43
CA TYR A 56 6.94 -5.12 -8.75
C TYR A 56 8.06 -5.64 -9.65
N PHE A 57 7.89 -6.84 -10.21
CA PHE A 57 8.73 -7.40 -11.28
C PHE A 57 10.23 -7.06 -11.23
N GLY A 58 10.89 -7.31 -10.09
CA GLY A 58 12.34 -7.16 -9.93
C GLY A 58 12.81 -5.79 -9.44
N PHE A 59 11.91 -4.83 -9.23
CA PHE A 59 12.21 -3.52 -8.66
C PHE A 59 11.33 -3.22 -7.43
N ALA A 60 11.92 -2.49 -6.48
CA ALA A 60 11.22 -2.00 -5.31
C ALA A 60 11.02 -0.48 -5.42
N ARG A 61 9.79 -0.01 -5.20
CA ARG A 61 9.49 1.41 -5.06
C ARG A 61 9.20 1.71 -3.60
N TYR A 62 9.74 2.81 -3.10
CA TYR A 62 9.48 3.33 -1.77
C TYR A 62 8.62 4.60 -1.89
N ILE A 63 7.54 4.67 -1.13
CA ILE A 63 6.64 5.84 -1.07
C ILE A 63 6.28 6.15 0.38
N SER A 64 5.99 7.42 0.65
CA SER A 64 5.58 7.87 1.99
C SER A 64 4.06 7.95 2.09
N THR A 65 3.51 7.64 3.27
CA THR A 65 2.10 7.87 3.58
C THR A 65 1.70 9.34 3.75
N GLU A 66 2.62 10.29 3.60
CA GLU A 66 2.29 11.74 3.56
C GLU A 66 1.40 12.11 2.37
N ASN A 67 1.50 11.36 1.27
CA ASN A 67 0.76 11.62 0.03
C ASN A 67 -0.02 10.39 -0.45
N TYR A 68 -0.04 9.33 0.36
CA TYR A 68 -0.60 8.04 -0.03
C TYR A 68 -1.31 7.37 1.13
N SER A 69 -2.54 6.94 0.89
CA SER A 69 -3.35 6.16 1.81
C SER A 69 -3.20 4.66 1.59
N LEU A 70 -3.30 3.89 2.68
CA LEU A 70 -3.22 2.42 2.68
C LEU A 70 -4.58 1.78 2.85
N VAL A 71 -4.87 0.77 2.04
CA VAL A 71 -6.06 -0.07 2.19
C VAL A 71 -5.67 -1.37 2.86
N TYR A 72 -6.43 -1.74 3.88
CA TYR A 72 -6.19 -2.94 4.68
C TYR A 72 -7.32 -3.95 4.51
N GLU A 73 -6.95 -5.22 4.44
CA GLU A 73 -7.87 -6.34 4.67
C GLU A 73 -7.75 -6.79 6.13
N GLU A 74 -8.90 -6.98 6.77
CA GLU A 74 -8.98 -7.58 8.10
C GLU A 74 -8.93 -9.10 7.98
N VAL A 75 -7.85 -9.70 8.48
CA VAL A 75 -7.73 -11.16 8.52
C VAL A 75 -8.18 -11.62 9.90
N ALA A 76 -9.29 -12.37 9.94
CA ALA A 76 -9.74 -13.03 11.17
C ALA A 76 -8.67 -14.06 11.60
N GLU A 77 -8.32 -14.05 12.89
CA GLU A 77 -7.48 -15.12 13.47
C GLU A 77 -8.31 -16.41 13.48
N ALA A 78 -7.77 -17.45 12.84
CA ALA A 78 -8.34 -18.79 12.80
C ALA A 78 -8.15 -19.51 14.15
#